data_AF-A0AAW2K6X5-F1
#
_entry.id   AF-A0AAW2K6X5-F1
#
_cell.length_a   1.000
_cell.length_b   1.000
_cell.length_c   1.000
_cell.angle_alpha   90.00
_cell.angle_beta   90.00
_cell.angle_gamma   90.00
#
_symmetry.space_group_name_H-M   'P 1'
#
loop_
_entity.id
_entity.type
_entity.pdbx_description
1 polymer ?
#
loop_
_entity_poly.entity_id
_entity_poly.type
_entity_poly.pdbx_seq_one_letter_code
_entity_poly.pdbx_strand_id
1 'polypeptide(L)'
;MDTAGHVWGSHMRIQISVDITKPPKRVLKLRTTLGDEQLLSFAYEGLPNFCYLCGCLGHFSKFCDLRFSEDFVALGDATPFGQWLRATNLPTGRNRGLFSARNKSTPHFASPTQNFTSKPSVGIPPHTI
;
A
#
# COMPACT_ATOMS: atom_id res chain seq x y z
N MET A 1 -26.89 5.75 -3.10
CA MET A 1 -26.73 6.88 -2.15
C MET A 1 -28.12 7.31 -1.78
N ASP A 2 -28.47 7.25 -0.49
CA ASP A 2 -29.67 7.94 -0.03
C ASP A 2 -29.42 9.46 0.00
N THR A 3 -30.49 10.23 0.12
CA THR A 3 -30.45 11.70 0.23
C THR A 3 -29.73 12.20 1.50
N ALA A 4 -29.34 11.31 2.41
CA ALA A 4 -28.60 11.59 3.64
C ALA A 4 -27.09 11.24 3.54
N GLY A 5 -26.62 10.71 2.40
CA GLY A 5 -25.22 10.38 2.18
C GLY A 5 -24.71 9.14 2.92
N HIS A 6 -25.60 8.29 3.44
CA HIS A 6 -25.20 7.03 4.08
C HIS A 6 -24.69 6.05 3.02
N VAL A 7 -23.44 5.63 3.19
CA VAL A 7 -22.84 4.53 2.44
C VAL A 7 -23.09 3.26 3.26
N TRP A 8 -23.98 2.39 2.78
CA TRP A 8 -24.19 1.08 3.40
C TRP A 8 -22.99 0.18 3.13
N GLY A 9 -22.03 0.13 4.06
CA GLY A 9 -20.90 -0.80 4.02
C GLY A 9 -19.57 -0.18 4.45
N SER A 10 -18.56 -1.03 4.67
CA SER A 10 -17.20 -0.62 5.05
C SER A 10 -16.31 -0.21 3.86
N HIS A 11 -16.80 -0.37 2.62
CA HIS A 11 -16.04 -0.13 1.39
C HIS A 11 -16.98 0.25 0.24
N MET A 12 -16.43 0.98 -0.74
CA MET A 12 -17.10 1.28 -2.01
C MET A 12 -16.58 0.35 -3.10
N ARG A 13 -17.49 -0.17 -3.93
CA ARG A 13 -17.13 -0.95 -5.12
C ARG A 13 -17.38 -0.10 -6.35
N ILE A 14 -16.38 -0.06 -7.23
CA ILE A 14 -16.47 0.63 -8.52
C ILE A 14 -15.92 -0.27 -9.60
N GLN A 15 -16.50 -0.17 -10.78
CA GLN A 15 -16.00 -0.83 -11.98
C GLN A 15 -15.24 0.19 -12.81
N ILE A 16 -13.99 -0.12 -13.14
CA ILE A 16 -13.10 0.76 -13.91
C ILE A 16 -12.38 -0.05 -14.99
N SER A 17 -11.97 0.63 -16.07
CA SER A 17 -10.99 0.08 -17.00
C SER A 17 -9.59 0.28 -16.41
N VAL A 18 -8.79 -0.78 -16.34
CA VAL A 18 -7.43 -0.74 -15.82
C VAL A 18 -6.45 -1.08 -16.93
N ASP A 19 -5.38 -0.29 -17.04
CA ASP A 19 -4.25 -0.58 -17.91
C ASP A 19 -3.44 -1.74 -17.32
N ILE A 20 -3.53 -2.91 -17.94
CA ILE A 20 -2.87 -4.15 -17.50
C ILE A 20 -1.34 -4.14 -17.69
N THR A 21 -0.82 -3.19 -18.48
CA THR A 21 0.62 -3.04 -18.69
C THR A 21 1.31 -2.38 -17.50
N LYS A 22 0.53 -1.74 -16.62
CA LYS A 22 1.00 -1.05 -15.42
C LYS A 22 0.66 -1.84 -14.16
N PRO A 23 1.49 -1.75 -13.11
CA PRO A 23 1.16 -2.31 -11.81
C PRO A 23 -0.18 -1.77 -11.28
N PRO A 24 -1.02 -2.61 -10.63
CA PRO A 24 -2.25 -2.16 -10.00
C PRO A 24 -1.97 -1.04 -8.99
N LYS A 25 -2.82 0.00 -9.00
CA LYS A 25 -2.74 1.08 -8.01
C LYS A 25 -3.04 0.51 -6.63
N ARG A 26 -2.18 0.80 -5.66
CA ARG A 26 -2.28 0.29 -4.29
C ARG A 26 -3.06 1.23 -3.38
N VAL A 27 -2.81 2.53 -3.55
CA VAL A 27 -3.40 3.58 -2.74
C VAL A 27 -3.80 4.77 -3.60
N LEU A 28 -4.83 5.50 -3.18
CA LEU A 28 -5.22 6.79 -3.73
C LEU A 28 -5.18 7.84 -2.64
N LYS A 29 -4.43 8.91 -2.88
CA LYS A 29 -4.45 10.10 -2.03
C LYS A 29 -5.59 11.00 -2.50
N LEU A 30 -6.56 11.24 -1.63
CA LEU A 30 -7.65 12.17 -1.85
C LEU A 30 -7.43 13.41 -0.99
N ARG A 31 -7.78 14.58 -1.54
CA ARG A 31 -7.89 15.81 -0.77
C ARG A 31 -9.35 16.22 -0.71
N THR A 32 -9.86 16.37 0.50
CA THR A 32 -11.24 16.80 0.74
C THR A 32 -11.35 18.31 0.47
N THR A 33 -12.57 18.79 0.25
CA THR A 33 -12.85 20.23 0.10
C THR A 33 -12.44 21.05 1.33
N LEU A 34 -12.41 20.41 2.50
CA LEU A 34 -11.95 20.98 3.78
C LEU A 34 -10.41 21.05 3.90
N GLY A 35 -9.67 20.52 2.93
CA GLY A 35 -8.20 20.51 2.93
C GLY A 35 -7.55 19.26 3.53
N ASP A 36 -8.34 18.40 4.18
CA ASP A 36 -7.84 17.13 4.74
C ASP A 36 -7.35 16.18 3.65
N GLU A 37 -6.26 15.47 3.94
CA GLU A 37 -5.72 14.43 3.07
C GLU A 37 -6.08 13.04 3.62
N GLN A 38 -6.70 12.22 2.77
CA GLN A 38 -7.05 10.84 3.10
C GLN A 38 -6.39 9.87 2.13
N LEU A 39 -5.91 8.74 2.67
CA LEU A 39 -5.35 7.66 1.87
C LEU A 39 -6.34 6.51 1.79
N LEU A 40 -6.80 6.19 0.60
CA LEU A 40 -7.64 5.03 0.34
C LEU A 40 -6.78 3.87 -0.11
N SER A 41 -7.05 2.68 0.42
CA SER A 41 -6.43 1.43 -0.04
C SER A 41 -7.32 0.75 -1.08
N PHE A 42 -6.73 0.19 -2.13
CA PHE A 42 -7.46 -0.57 -3.14
C PHE A 42 -7.38 -2.07 -2.90
N ALA A 43 -8.48 -2.74 -3.21
CA ALA A 43 -8.54 -4.18 -3.44
C ALA A 43 -9.33 -4.42 -4.74
N TYR A 44 -8.88 -5.38 -5.54
CA TYR A 44 -9.39 -5.65 -6.87
C TYR A 44 -10.14 -6.99 -6.87
N GLU A 45 -11.37 -6.94 -7.38
CA GLU A 45 -12.12 -8.14 -7.74
C GLU A 45 -11.61 -8.66 -9.10
N GLY A 46 -11.50 -9.98 -9.25
CA GLY A 46 -11.07 -10.58 -10.52
C GLY A 46 -9.61 -10.30 -10.93
N LEU A 47 -8.77 -9.84 -10.01
CA LEU A 47 -7.35 -9.57 -10.31
C LEU A 47 -6.65 -10.85 -10.82
N PRO A 48 -6.04 -10.86 -12.02
CA PRO A 48 -5.30 -12.02 -12.49
C PRO A 48 -4.04 -12.31 -11.65
N ASN A 49 -3.31 -13.38 -11.98
CA ASN A 49 -2.00 -13.62 -11.39
C ASN A 49 -1.05 -12.46 -11.72
N PHE A 50 -0.34 -11.99 -10.70
CA PHE A 50 0.55 -10.85 -10.81
C PHE A 50 1.76 -11.05 -9.91
N CYS A 51 2.83 -10.33 -10.26
CA CYS A 51 4.10 -10.44 -9.59
C CYS A 51 4.13 -9.56 -8.33
N TYR A 52 4.48 -10.14 -7.17
CA TYR A 52 4.55 -9.36 -5.93
C TYR A 52 5.79 -8.45 -5.86
N LEU A 53 6.79 -8.67 -6.73
CA LEU A 53 8.00 -7.85 -6.80
C LEU A 53 7.80 -6.60 -7.65
N CYS A 54 7.39 -6.77 -8.92
CA CYS A 54 7.23 -5.64 -9.85
C CYS A 54 5.79 -5.12 -9.93
N GLY A 55 4.80 -5.91 -9.51
CA GLY A 55 3.38 -5.57 -9.61
C GLY A 55 2.73 -5.85 -10.96
N CYS A 56 3.49 -6.22 -12.00
CA CYS A 56 2.94 -6.50 -13.32
C CYS A 56 2.12 -7.80 -13.36
N LEU A 57 1.09 -7.80 -14.20
CA LEU A 57 0.28 -8.98 -14.47
C LEU A 57 1.03 -9.96 -15.38
N GLY A 58 0.67 -11.25 -15.32
CA GLY A 58 1.10 -12.27 -16.29
C GLY A 58 2.31 -13.13 -15.89
N HIS A 59 2.95 -12.87 -14.76
CA HIS A 59 4.00 -13.76 -14.23
C HIS A 59 3.99 -13.80 -12.69
N PHE A 60 4.63 -14.82 -12.14
CA PHE A 60 4.84 -14.97 -10.70
C PHE A 60 6.17 -14.36 -10.28
N SER A 61 6.30 -13.97 -9.01
CA SER A 61 7.54 -13.41 -8.44
C SER A 61 8.80 -14.24 -8.69
N LYS A 62 8.66 -15.57 -8.78
CA LYS A 62 9.77 -16.51 -9.07
C LYS A 62 10.31 -16.42 -10.50
N PHE A 63 9.54 -15.85 -11.41
CA PHE A 63 9.87 -15.68 -12.83
C PHE A 63 10.03 -14.21 -13.21
N CYS A 64 10.22 -13.33 -12.23
CA CYS A 64 10.35 -11.90 -12.48
C CYS A 64 11.80 -11.56 -12.81
N ASP A 65 12.02 -10.85 -13.92
CA ASP A 65 13.36 -10.42 -14.33
C ASP A 65 14.02 -9.50 -13.30
N LEU A 66 13.22 -8.70 -12.56
CA LEU A 66 13.74 -7.88 -11.47
C LEU A 66 14.48 -8.70 -10.41
N ARG A 67 14.17 -9.99 -10.23
CA ARG A 67 14.85 -10.84 -9.26
C ARG A 67 16.33 -11.10 -9.63
N PHE A 68 16.68 -10.94 -10.90
CA PHE A 68 18.03 -11.15 -11.42
C PHE A 68 18.74 -9.81 -11.72
N SER A 69 18.09 -8.68 -11.46
CA SER A 69 18.71 -7.36 -11.62
C SER A 69 19.72 -7.09 -10.51
N GLU A 70 20.83 -6.43 -10.86
CA GLU A 70 21.85 -5.97 -9.90
C GLU A 70 21.29 -4.95 -8.90
N ASP A 71 20.26 -4.20 -9.31
CA ASP A 71 19.56 -3.22 -8.47
C ASP A 71 18.52 -3.85 -7.53
N PHE A 72 18.38 -5.18 -7.54
CA PHE A 72 17.37 -5.85 -6.72
C PHE A 72 17.77 -5.83 -5.24
N VAL A 73 17.25 -4.84 -4.52
CA VAL A 73 17.26 -4.88 -3.06
C VAL A 73 16.19 -5.86 -2.61
N ALA A 74 16.62 -7.03 -2.14
CA ALA A 74 15.75 -7.93 -1.40
C ALA A 74 15.26 -7.18 -0.16
N LEU A 75 14.04 -6.63 -0.22
CA LEU A 75 13.33 -5.99 0.90
C LEU A 75 12.90 -7.06 1.94
N GLY A 76 13.81 -7.94 2.36
CA GLY A 76 13.52 -9.08 3.24
C GLY A 76 12.26 -9.85 2.80
N ASP A 77 11.39 -10.12 3.78
CA ASP A 77 10.09 -10.78 3.57
C ASP A 77 8.98 -9.83 3.06
N ALA A 78 9.28 -8.54 2.88
CA ALA A 78 8.28 -7.50 2.59
C ALA A 78 8.29 -7.10 1.10
N THR A 79 7.49 -7.77 0.29
CA THR A 79 7.29 -7.38 -1.12
C THR A 79 6.38 -6.15 -1.23
N PRO A 80 6.59 -5.24 -2.21
CA PRO A 80 5.80 -4.00 -2.34
C PRO A 80 4.32 -4.24 -2.66
N PHE A 81 3.99 -5.42 -3.17
CA PHE A 81 2.63 -5.89 -3.38
C PHE A 81 2.39 -7.20 -2.64
N GLY A 82 1.12 -7.59 -2.48
CA GLY A 82 0.78 -8.85 -1.84
C GLY A 82 -0.68 -9.26 -2.04
N GLN A 83 -1.06 -10.36 -1.38
CA GLN A 83 -2.41 -10.92 -1.46
C GLN A 83 -3.52 -9.93 -1.06
N TRP A 84 -3.20 -8.93 -0.23
CA TRP A 84 -4.11 -7.87 0.20
C TRP A 84 -4.65 -6.98 -0.94
N LEU A 85 -4.04 -7.01 -2.14
CA LEU A 85 -4.61 -6.36 -3.34
C LEU A 85 -5.77 -7.13 -3.95
N ARG A 86 -5.96 -8.39 -3.58
CA ARG A 86 -7.11 -9.17 -4.02
C ARG A 86 -8.25 -8.89 -3.05
N ALA A 87 -9.39 -8.49 -3.58
CA ALA A 87 -10.60 -8.43 -2.77
C ALA A 87 -10.95 -9.87 -2.36
N THR A 88 -10.71 -10.21 -1.10
CA THR A 88 -11.31 -11.40 -0.51
C THR A 88 -12.81 -11.16 -0.47
N ASN A 89 -13.59 -12.08 -1.03
CA ASN A 89 -15.02 -12.16 -0.77
C ASN A 89 -15.20 -12.52 0.71
N LEU A 90 -15.03 -11.57 1.63
CA LEU A 90 -15.43 -11.77 3.01
C LEU A 90 -16.96 -11.66 3.01
N PRO A 91 -17.69 -12.76 3.22
CA PRO A 91 -19.14 -12.70 3.26
C PRO A 91 -19.53 -11.81 4.43
N THR A 92 -20.14 -10.67 4.11
CA THR A 92 -20.66 -9.74 5.10
C THR A 92 -21.91 -10.40 5.70
N GLY A 93 -21.71 -11.26 6.71
CA GLY A 93 -22.78 -11.81 7.53
C GLY A 93 -22.86 -13.34 7.58
N ARG A 94 -22.10 -13.95 8.50
CA ARG A 94 -22.56 -14.91 9.52
C ARG A 94 -21.35 -15.58 10.17
N ASN A 95 -21.33 -15.59 11.49
CA ASN A 95 -20.38 -16.35 12.30
C ASN A 95 -20.26 -17.81 11.83
N ARG A 96 -19.04 -18.22 11.49
CA ARG A 96 -18.45 -19.50 11.92
C ARG A 96 -16.94 -19.45 11.70
N GLY A 97 -16.19 -19.62 12.78
CA GLY A 97 -14.75 -19.74 12.73
C GLY A 97 -14.32 -20.90 11.85
N LEU A 98 -13.34 -20.65 10.98
CA LEU A 98 -12.34 -21.60 10.52
C LEU A 98 -11.32 -20.85 9.66
N PHE A 99 -10.45 -20.03 10.25
CA PHE A 99 -9.05 -19.94 9.85
C PHE A 99 -8.25 -19.60 11.10
N SER A 100 -7.55 -20.63 11.57
CA SER A 100 -6.65 -20.59 12.71
C SER A 100 -5.60 -19.51 12.50
N ALA A 101 -5.19 -18.92 13.63
CA ALA A 101 -4.11 -17.97 13.76
C ALA A 101 -2.90 -18.27 12.85
N ARG A 102 -2.36 -17.20 12.25
CA ARG A 102 -0.91 -16.86 12.14
C ARG A 102 -0.55 -16.27 10.79
N ASN A 103 -0.69 -14.95 10.66
CA ASN A 103 0.47 -14.14 10.28
C ASN A 103 0.32 -12.71 10.85
N LYS A 104 1.15 -12.37 11.83
CA LYS A 104 1.27 -11.00 12.34
C LYS A 104 2.27 -10.27 11.44
N SER A 105 1.78 -9.74 10.33
CA SER A 105 2.53 -8.79 9.53
C SER A 105 1.57 -7.83 8.83
N THR A 106 0.89 -7.02 9.65
CA THR A 106 0.50 -5.70 9.19
C THR A 106 1.78 -4.89 9.02
N PRO A 107 2.21 -4.50 7.81
CA PRO A 107 3.22 -3.45 7.71
C PRO A 107 2.58 -2.19 8.26
N HIS A 108 3.03 -1.78 9.45
CA HIS A 108 2.71 -0.50 10.02
C HIS A 108 3.33 0.53 9.08
N PHE A 109 2.54 1.14 8.20
CA PHE A 109 2.97 2.31 7.44
C PHE A 109 3.18 3.44 8.45
N ALA A 110 4.38 3.50 9.03
CA ALA A 110 4.81 4.64 9.80
C ALA A 110 4.86 5.84 8.85
N SER A 111 4.04 6.84 9.11
CA SER A 111 4.13 8.16 8.47
C SER A 111 5.54 8.72 8.70
N PRO A 112 6.24 9.23 7.67
CA PRO A 112 7.48 9.94 7.90
C PRO A 112 7.16 11.31 8.50
N THR A 113 7.31 11.44 9.82
CA THR A 113 7.33 12.75 10.48
C THR A 113 8.64 13.44 10.11
N GLN A 114 8.54 14.47 9.27
CA GLN A 114 9.69 15.26 8.85
C GLN A 114 9.93 16.34 9.90
N ASN A 115 10.79 16.05 10.87
CA ASN A 115 11.23 17.05 11.84
C ASN A 115 12.37 17.87 11.23
N PHE A 116 12.01 19.01 10.62
CA PHE A 116 12.95 20.11 10.42
C PHE A 116 13.25 20.74 11.77
N THR A 117 14.41 20.44 12.35
CA THR A 117 14.96 21.23 13.46
C THR A 117 16.32 21.76 13.04
N SER A 118 16.35 23.06 12.75
CA SER A 118 17.55 23.88 12.57
C SER A 118 18.50 23.70 13.76
N LYS A 119 19.78 23.38 13.49
CA LYS A 119 20.86 23.40 14.47
C LYS A 119 21.22 24.86 14.82
N PRO A 120 21.33 25.26 16.10
CA PRO A 120 22.05 26.46 16.48
C PRO A 120 23.56 26.17 16.53
N SER A 121 24.36 26.99 15.85
CA SER A 121 25.82 26.96 15.89
C SER A 121 26.33 27.61 17.17
N VAL A 122 27.09 26.87 17.99
CA VAL A 122 27.90 27.44 19.07
C VAL A 122 29.37 27.38 18.64
N GLY A 123 30.05 28.51 18.81
CA GLY A 123 31.29 28.88 18.13
C GLY A 123 32.57 28.18 18.61
N ILE A 124 33.57 28.26 17.74
CA ILE A 124 34.96 27.81 17.96
C ILE A 124 35.80 29.07 18.25
N PRO A 125 36.66 29.09 19.29
CA PRO A 125 37.52 30.24 19.60
C PRO A 125 38.73 30.33 18.65
N PRO A 126 39.35 31.53 18.51
CA PRO A 126 40.45 31.76 17.58
C PRO A 126 41.78 31.22 18.12
N HIS A 127 42.56 30.58 17.26
CA HIS A 127 43.99 30.38 17.50
C HIS A 127 44.78 31.42 16.70
N THR A 128 45.44 32.28 17.45
CA THR A 128 46.44 33.28 17.05
C THR A 128 47.67 32.62 16.40
N ILE A 129 48.24 33.28 15.38
CA ILE A 129 49.58 33.03 14.84
C ILE A 129 50.60 33.84 15.63
#